data_AF-A0A381WKP1-F1
#
_entry.id   AF-A0A381WKP1-F1
#
_cell.length_a   1.000
_cell.length_b   1.000
_cell.length_c   1.000
_cell.angle_alpha   90.00
_cell.angle_beta   90.00
_cell.angle_gamma   90.00
#
_symmetry.space_group_name_H-M   'P 1'
#
loop_
_entity.id
_entity.type
_entity.pdbx_description
1 polymer ?
#
loop_
_entity_poly.entity_id
_entity_poly.type
_entity_poly.pdbx_seq_one_letter_code
_entity_poly.pdbx_strand_id
1 'polypeptide(L)'
;MSFLIIANPVIGEPTKLLGITTEEYGGNQYLVLEFNGPDIEYVTTERLSPPTLQIGLGNVNWDRGDYKKRLNLAPLVEYSVKVPVAWDLTSVTNRVDVRLNFSERPAFTVELKTNLPEAPRNIMVIKWPTPDRQQVEKPSIDPYQPIKPALVSINFKNADIVDVLRLITTQHGMNLVLGDEITGEVTLKLKDVSLEKAMNTILSVSGYSWFMEDDIVIVKVKEQQLQMGGELDTHIFRLSFLNASAVLPAISAVFSAQGSAVELSSTGQDLNDLIMVTDIPSNFELIEKIIRTLDKENQQINISVKFIETTLKKDETLGINWAVRVDTSLALGLGQLVNNSGNKVSLATLAPSTVSALLQVLASDAETRLLQEPQITTFNNSPATITVGTTIPVLVPQAEGSMFGSQPYTYQDQNVNVNLQVLPRINENDLITMSIQASVQAITGYVGVERRPIVSSRSTDTNVMVRNGETLIIGGLIFDQDDSTIDKLPYLGDLPFFGRFFKSDGKSKSQNELLIFITPTIISS
;
A
#
# COMPACT_ATOMS: atom_id res chain seq x y z
N MET A 1 45.89 22.09 13.93
CA MET A 1 46.02 22.50 15.35
C MET A 1 45.30 21.45 16.17
N SER A 2 46.04 20.72 17.01
CA SER A 2 45.47 19.74 17.93
C SER A 2 44.99 20.48 19.18
N PHE A 3 43.69 20.50 19.43
CA PHE A 3 43.15 20.91 20.72
C PHE A 3 43.08 19.69 21.64
N LEU A 4 43.63 19.85 22.84
CA LEU A 4 43.69 18.88 23.92
C LEU A 4 42.94 19.47 25.10
N ILE A 5 41.81 18.90 25.54
CA ILE A 5 41.18 19.24 26.83
C ILE A 5 40.39 18.03 27.42
N ILE A 6 40.89 17.57 28.57
CA ILE A 6 40.30 17.02 29.82
C ILE A 6 39.32 15.83 29.76
N ALA A 7 39.77 14.68 30.28
CA ALA A 7 38.94 13.59 30.79
C ALA A 7 38.85 13.68 32.32
N ASN A 8 37.65 13.59 32.89
CA ASN A 8 37.42 13.42 34.33
C ASN A 8 37.34 11.91 34.61
N PRO A 9 38.23 11.29 35.40
CA PRO A 9 38.17 9.85 35.66
C PRO A 9 37.05 9.50 36.63
N VAL A 10 36.13 8.61 36.23
CA VAL A 10 35.15 7.98 37.13
C VAL A 10 35.54 6.53 37.41
N ILE A 11 35.62 6.19 38.70
CA ILE A 11 35.78 4.82 39.21
C ILE A 11 34.36 4.24 39.37
N GLY A 12 33.90 3.41 38.42
CA GLY A 12 32.55 2.81 38.44
C GLY A 12 32.43 1.60 37.51
N GLU A 13 31.40 0.77 37.69
CA GLU A 13 31.10 -0.36 36.79
C GLU A 13 30.86 0.13 35.35
N PRO A 14 31.25 -0.66 34.32
CA PRO A 14 31.14 -0.23 32.94
C PRO A 14 29.69 -0.05 32.50
N THR A 15 29.39 1.11 31.93
CA THR A 15 28.08 1.45 31.36
C THR A 15 27.85 0.67 30.05
N LYS A 16 26.67 0.10 29.85
CA LYS A 16 26.30 -0.61 28.61
C LYS A 16 25.60 0.33 27.63
N LEU A 17 26.08 0.35 26.39
CA LEU A 17 25.38 0.98 25.27
C LEU A 17 24.24 0.06 24.79
N LEU A 18 23.00 0.50 24.97
CA LEU A 18 21.78 -0.27 24.71
C LEU A 18 21.34 -0.24 23.24
N GLY A 19 21.49 0.92 22.60
CA GLY A 19 20.99 1.15 21.25
C GLY A 19 21.51 2.45 20.64
N ILE A 20 21.41 2.50 19.30
CA ILE A 20 21.69 3.69 18.50
C ILE A 20 20.50 3.90 17.57
N THR A 21 19.82 5.03 17.70
CA THR A 21 18.69 5.42 16.87
C THR A 21 18.99 6.70 16.10
N THR A 22 18.36 6.84 14.94
CA THR A 22 18.44 8.04 14.10
C THR A 22 17.03 8.63 13.98
N GLU A 23 16.88 9.91 14.25
CA GLU A 23 15.59 10.62 14.21
C GLU A 23 15.71 11.92 13.43
N GLU A 24 14.62 12.38 12.82
CA GLU A 24 14.54 13.68 12.16
C GLU A 24 13.34 14.45 12.72
N TYR A 25 13.59 15.63 13.28
CA TYR A 25 12.54 16.45 13.89
C TYR A 25 12.92 17.94 13.89
N GLY A 26 11.98 18.78 13.46
CA GLY A 26 12.11 20.24 13.53
C GLY A 26 13.31 20.80 12.76
N GLY A 27 13.56 20.31 11.54
CA GLY A 27 14.67 20.76 10.67
C GLY A 27 16.06 20.35 11.16
N ASN A 28 16.14 19.36 12.03
CA ASN A 28 17.40 18.80 12.54
C ASN A 28 17.35 17.28 12.48
N GLN A 29 18.51 16.68 12.27
CA GLN A 29 18.75 15.25 12.36
C GLN A 29 19.51 14.93 13.64
N TYR A 30 19.20 13.77 14.21
CA TYR A 30 19.71 13.31 15.49
C TYR A 30 20.27 11.89 15.37
N LEU A 31 21.44 11.64 15.94
CA LEU A 31 21.90 10.30 16.32
C LEU A 31 21.84 10.21 17.85
N VAL A 32 21.04 9.29 18.37
CA VAL A 32 20.83 9.10 19.80
C VAL A 32 21.47 7.78 20.22
N LEU A 33 22.38 7.85 21.18
CA LEU A 33 23.00 6.69 21.84
C LEU A 33 22.36 6.53 23.22
N GLU A 34 21.76 5.37 23.47
CA GLU A 34 21.09 5.07 24.74
C GLU A 34 21.98 4.23 25.67
N PHE A 35 22.05 4.61 26.94
CA PHE A 35 22.89 3.97 27.95
C PHE A 35 22.08 3.58 29.19
N ASN A 36 22.51 2.51 29.87
CA ASN A 36 21.90 2.05 31.12
C ASN A 36 22.46 2.73 32.38
N GLY A 37 23.52 3.54 32.25
CA GLY A 37 24.27 4.14 33.36
C GLY A 37 24.68 5.58 33.04
N PRO A 38 24.89 6.43 34.07
CA PRO A 38 25.16 7.86 33.87
C PRO A 38 26.65 8.16 33.64
N ASP A 39 27.54 7.25 34.05
CA ASP A 39 28.99 7.46 34.04
C ASP A 39 29.56 7.13 32.66
N ILE A 40 29.63 8.15 31.79
CA ILE A 40 30.14 8.05 30.41
C ILE A 40 31.18 9.14 30.18
N GLU A 41 32.43 8.74 29.99
CA GLU A 41 33.47 9.63 29.49
C GLU A 41 33.47 9.61 27.97
N TYR A 42 33.61 10.76 27.32
CA TYR A 42 33.71 10.80 25.86
C TYR A 42 34.72 11.82 25.37
N VAL A 43 35.39 11.49 24.27
CA VAL A 43 36.28 12.39 23.55
C VAL A 43 35.81 12.48 22.11
N THR A 44 35.58 13.68 21.63
CA THR A 44 35.24 13.94 20.23
C THR A 44 36.48 14.32 19.42
N THR A 45 36.58 13.84 18.20
CA THR A 45 37.63 14.20 17.24
C THR A 45 36.99 14.46 15.89
N GLU A 46 37.15 15.67 15.38
CA GLU A 46 36.66 16.07 14.07
C GLU A 46 37.81 15.99 13.04
N ARG A 47 37.52 15.48 11.85
CA ARG A 47 38.37 15.61 10.66
C ARG A 47 37.60 16.35 9.59
N LEU A 48 38.29 17.25 8.89
CA LEU A 48 37.68 18.14 7.91
C LEU A 48 37.62 17.55 6.49
N SER A 49 38.43 16.54 6.17
CA SER A 49 38.48 15.95 4.83
C SER A 49 38.96 14.48 4.88
N PRO A 50 38.08 13.49 4.66
CA PRO A 50 36.62 13.62 4.58
C PRO A 50 36.01 14.13 5.91
N PRO A 51 34.86 14.83 5.89
CA PRO A 51 34.16 15.25 7.10
C PRO A 51 33.78 14.05 7.98
N THR A 52 34.44 13.91 9.12
CA THR A 52 34.25 12.77 10.03
C THR A 52 34.22 13.27 11.46
N LEU A 53 33.22 12.81 12.22
CA LEU A 53 33.19 12.93 13.68
C LEU A 53 33.46 11.56 14.29
N GLN A 54 34.51 11.43 15.08
CA GLN A 54 34.78 10.26 15.90
C GLN A 54 34.52 10.60 17.37
N ILE A 55 33.77 9.74 18.05
CA ILE A 55 33.43 9.85 19.47
C ILE A 55 33.98 8.59 20.14
N GLY A 56 35.06 8.75 20.91
CA GLY A 56 35.60 7.68 21.73
C GLY A 56 34.93 7.70 23.09
N LEU A 57 34.15 6.67 23.40
CA LEU A 57 33.46 6.47 24.68
C LEU A 57 34.32 5.63 25.60
N GLY A 58 34.69 6.17 26.76
CA GLY A 58 35.41 5.50 27.83
C GLY A 58 34.45 4.91 28.86
N ASN A 59 34.85 3.79 29.46
CA ASN A 59 34.06 3.00 30.40
C ASN A 59 32.71 2.51 29.86
N VAL A 60 32.62 2.28 28.55
CA VAL A 60 31.41 1.78 27.87
C VAL A 60 31.66 0.38 27.30
N ASN A 61 30.69 -0.52 27.46
CA ASN A 61 30.69 -1.85 26.87
C ASN A 61 29.64 -1.97 25.75
N TRP A 62 30.01 -2.68 24.67
CA TRP A 62 29.17 -3.00 23.53
C TRP A 62 29.34 -4.48 23.14
N ASP A 63 28.28 -5.26 23.36
CA ASP A 63 28.29 -6.73 23.22
C ASP A 63 27.89 -7.22 21.82
N ARG A 64 27.54 -6.32 20.89
CA ARG A 64 27.08 -6.67 19.53
C ARG A 64 28.18 -6.67 18.47
N GLY A 65 29.44 -6.46 18.86
CA GLY A 65 30.60 -6.43 17.96
C GLY A 65 30.64 -5.21 17.03
N ASP A 66 31.65 -5.16 16.16
CA ASP A 66 31.81 -4.06 15.19
C ASP A 66 30.56 -3.92 14.31
N TYR A 67 29.99 -2.72 14.27
CA TYR A 67 28.75 -2.42 13.56
C TYR A 67 28.97 -1.28 12.56
N LYS A 68 28.38 -1.38 11.37
CA LYS A 68 28.41 -0.30 10.37
C LYS A 68 27.06 -0.22 9.66
N LYS A 69 26.49 0.98 9.58
CA LYS A 69 25.23 1.27 8.89
C LYS A 69 25.42 2.40 7.90
N ARG A 70 25.06 2.17 6.63
CA ARG A 70 24.90 3.22 5.62
C ARG A 70 23.50 3.80 5.70
N LEU A 71 23.40 5.11 5.53
CA LEU A 71 22.16 5.87 5.58
C LEU A 71 21.97 6.58 4.24
N ASN A 72 20.72 6.70 3.81
CA ASN A 72 20.35 7.50 2.63
C ASN A 72 19.99 8.95 3.01
N LEU A 73 20.53 9.44 4.13
CA LEU A 73 20.23 10.73 4.72
C LEU A 73 21.46 11.63 4.58
N ALA A 74 21.33 12.80 3.96
CA ALA A 74 22.39 13.82 3.99
C ALA A 74 22.21 14.71 5.24
N PRO A 75 23.30 15.16 5.89
CA PRO A 75 24.69 14.94 5.51
C PRO A 75 25.30 13.63 6.03
N LEU A 76 24.67 12.89 6.95
CA LEU A 76 25.26 11.67 7.54
C LEU A 76 25.12 10.44 6.63
N VAL A 77 26.17 10.11 5.88
CA VAL A 77 26.16 8.99 4.91
C VAL A 77 26.31 7.63 5.58
N GLU A 78 27.12 7.55 6.64
CA GLU A 78 27.30 6.31 7.37
C GLU A 78 27.75 6.57 8.81
N TYR A 79 27.39 5.65 9.71
CA TYR A 79 28.02 5.56 11.02
C TYR A 79 28.50 4.13 11.29
N SER A 80 29.50 4.03 12.15
CA SER A 80 30.06 2.77 12.59
C SER A 80 30.41 2.80 14.07
N VAL A 81 30.31 1.65 14.72
CA VAL A 81 30.70 1.41 16.10
C VAL A 81 31.81 0.38 16.05
N LYS A 82 32.94 0.69 16.68
CA LYS A 82 34.08 -0.22 16.79
C LYS A 82 34.46 -0.43 18.24
N VAL A 83 34.75 -1.66 18.59
CA VAL A 83 35.31 -2.00 19.91
C VAL A 83 36.79 -2.28 19.74
N PRO A 84 37.69 -1.31 20.03
CA PRO A 84 39.12 -1.53 19.92
C PRO A 84 39.59 -2.69 20.80
N VAL A 85 40.35 -3.59 20.20
CA VAL A 85 41.03 -4.67 20.93
C VAL A 85 42.33 -4.11 21.49
N ALA A 86 42.66 -4.43 22.74
CA ALA A 86 43.94 -4.04 23.31
C ALA A 86 45.12 -4.65 22.53
N TRP A 87 46.29 -4.00 22.60
CA TRP A 87 47.51 -4.42 21.90
C TRP A 87 47.99 -5.83 22.31
N ASP A 88 47.55 -6.31 23.48
CA ASP A 88 47.82 -7.64 24.00
C ASP A 88 46.86 -8.72 23.44
N LEU A 89 45.90 -8.34 22.58
CA LEU A 89 44.88 -9.19 21.95
C LEU A 89 44.06 -10.05 22.92
N THR A 90 44.14 -9.76 24.23
CA THR A 90 43.58 -10.60 25.30
C THR A 90 42.66 -9.82 26.23
N SER A 91 42.77 -8.49 26.29
CA SER A 91 41.86 -7.64 27.07
C SER A 91 40.84 -6.90 26.19
N VAL A 92 39.55 -7.03 26.54
CA VAL A 92 38.48 -6.15 26.01
C VAL A 92 38.69 -4.79 26.65
N THR A 93 38.97 -3.77 25.84
CA THR A 93 38.96 -2.41 26.36
C THR A 93 37.51 -2.00 26.62
N ASN A 94 37.20 -1.42 27.78
CA ASN A 94 35.91 -0.77 28.04
C ASN A 94 35.83 0.56 27.28
N ARG A 95 36.07 0.50 25.97
CA ARG A 95 36.10 1.63 25.08
C ARG A 95 35.31 1.29 23.83
N VAL A 96 34.47 2.23 23.40
CA VAL A 96 33.68 2.12 22.17
C VAL A 96 33.93 3.35 21.32
N ASP A 97 34.40 3.16 20.10
CA ASP A 97 34.59 4.27 19.16
C ASP A 97 33.40 4.32 18.20
N VAL A 98 32.61 5.40 18.26
CA VAL A 98 31.53 5.70 17.31
C VAL A 98 32.06 6.68 16.27
N ARG A 99 32.00 6.31 15.00
CA ARG A 99 32.45 7.15 13.88
C ARG A 99 31.28 7.48 12.97
N LEU A 100 31.08 8.76 12.72
CA LEU A 100 30.10 9.34 11.82
C LEU A 100 30.83 9.93 10.62
N ASN A 101 30.48 9.53 9.40
CA ASN A 101 31.02 10.09 8.17
C ASN A 101 29.95 10.91 7.46
N PHE A 102 30.28 12.16 7.14
CA PHE A 102 29.38 13.10 6.52
C PHE A 102 29.77 13.38 5.07
N SER A 103 28.78 13.60 4.19
CA SER A 103 28.98 14.01 2.79
C SER A 103 29.47 15.45 2.67
N GLU A 104 29.05 16.30 3.60
CA GLU A 104 29.40 17.71 3.70
C GLU A 104 29.59 18.07 5.18
N ARG A 105 30.23 19.20 5.47
CA ARG A 105 30.55 19.59 6.84
C ARG A 105 29.30 20.12 7.58
N PRO A 106 28.74 19.39 8.56
CA PRO A 106 27.61 19.90 9.33
C PRO A 106 28.08 20.74 10.51
N ALA A 107 27.25 21.70 10.94
CA ALA A 107 27.36 22.26 12.28
C ALA A 107 26.70 21.30 13.29
N PHE A 108 27.47 20.38 13.86
CA PHE A 108 26.95 19.41 14.83
C PHE A 108 27.14 19.87 16.28
N THR A 109 26.25 19.42 17.17
CA THR A 109 26.35 19.57 18.63
C THR A 109 26.25 18.19 19.26
N VAL A 110 27.07 17.92 20.27
CA VAL A 110 27.01 16.67 21.05
C VAL A 110 26.61 17.02 22.47
N GLU A 111 25.46 16.51 22.92
CA GLU A 111 24.94 16.73 24.27
C GLU A 111 24.75 15.39 24.99
N LEU A 112 25.30 15.26 26.19
CA LEU A 112 24.99 14.16 27.09
C LEU A 112 23.87 14.59 28.05
N LYS A 113 22.73 13.89 28.00
CA LYS A 113 21.58 14.12 28.86
C LYS A 113 21.45 12.95 29.83
N THR A 114 21.80 13.20 31.09
CA THR A 114 21.66 12.25 32.19
C THR A 114 20.43 12.59 33.05
N ASN A 115 19.77 11.57 33.63
CA ASN A 115 18.65 11.73 34.57
C ASN A 115 17.42 12.51 34.04
N LEU A 116 16.86 12.08 32.90
CA LEU A 116 15.62 12.67 32.35
C LEU A 116 14.39 12.32 33.21
N PRO A 117 13.45 13.28 33.48
CA PRO A 117 12.30 13.07 34.36
C PRO A 117 11.28 12.04 33.85
N GLU A 118 11.21 11.82 32.54
CA GLU A 118 10.18 10.99 31.89
C GLU A 118 10.63 9.54 31.62
N ALA A 119 11.93 9.24 31.78
CA ALA A 119 12.49 7.88 31.75
C ALA A 119 13.93 7.87 32.32
N PRO A 120 14.36 6.85 33.09
CA PRO A 120 15.72 6.76 33.65
C PRO A 120 16.76 6.30 32.60
N ARG A 121 16.69 6.82 31.37
CA ARG A 121 17.63 6.49 30.29
C ARG A 121 18.61 7.66 30.11
N ASN A 122 19.89 7.37 30.26
CA ASN A 122 20.94 8.34 29.94
C ASN A 122 21.16 8.29 28.44
N ILE A 123 21.08 9.44 27.76
CA ILE A 123 21.20 9.51 26.30
C ILE A 123 22.27 10.50 25.89
N MET A 124 23.05 10.15 24.88
CA MET A 124 23.91 11.11 24.18
C MET A 124 23.27 11.42 22.83
N VAL A 125 23.02 12.70 22.60
CA VAL A 125 22.35 13.21 21.40
C VAL A 125 23.39 13.96 20.58
N ILE A 126 23.66 13.46 19.38
CA ILE A 126 24.40 14.20 18.36
C ILE A 126 23.37 14.82 17.42
N LYS A 127 23.31 16.14 17.39
CA LYS A 127 22.37 16.93 16.60
C LYS A 127 23.10 17.68 15.50
N TRP A 128 22.57 17.70 14.29
CA TRP A 128 23.01 18.61 13.23
C TRP A 128 21.80 19.12 12.43
N PRO A 129 21.87 20.34 11.85
CA PRO A 129 20.79 20.87 11.04
C PRO A 129 20.60 20.01 9.79
N THR A 130 19.34 19.78 9.42
CA THR A 130 19.02 19.31 8.07
C THR A 130 19.44 20.43 7.11
N PRO A 131 20.25 20.15 6.07
CA PRO A 131 20.68 21.18 5.13
C PRO A 131 19.44 21.88 4.58
N ASP A 132 19.47 23.22 4.61
CA ASP A 132 18.41 24.04 4.05
C ASP A 132 18.43 23.80 2.53
N ARG A 133 17.58 22.88 2.06
CA ARG A 133 17.46 22.60 0.64
C ARG A 133 16.71 23.75 -0.02
N GLN A 134 17.35 24.93 -0.10
CA GLN A 134 17.32 25.60 -1.39
C GLN A 134 17.86 24.57 -2.35
N GLN A 135 16.98 24.09 -3.24
CA GLN A 135 17.22 23.12 -4.29
C GLN A 135 18.70 23.07 -4.69
N VAL A 136 19.50 22.29 -3.97
CA VAL A 136 20.68 21.70 -4.54
C VAL A 136 20.05 20.60 -5.35
N GLU A 137 19.72 20.95 -6.59
CA GLU A 137 19.57 20.01 -7.68
C GLU A 137 20.54 18.89 -7.36
N LYS A 138 20.02 17.69 -7.04
CA LYS A 138 20.78 16.47 -7.38
C LYS A 138 21.37 16.80 -8.73
N PRO A 139 22.70 16.70 -8.96
CA PRO A 139 23.25 17.05 -10.26
C PRO A 139 22.29 16.42 -11.23
N SER A 140 21.63 17.27 -12.01
CA SER A 140 20.77 16.80 -13.07
C SER A 140 21.63 15.72 -13.70
N ILE A 141 21.09 14.51 -13.79
CA ILE A 141 21.55 13.70 -14.90
C ILE A 141 21.12 14.59 -16.04
N ASP A 142 22.03 15.46 -16.48
CA ASP A 142 21.90 16.21 -17.69
C ASP A 142 21.68 15.09 -18.68
N PRO A 143 20.45 14.87 -19.20
CA PRO A 143 20.26 13.87 -20.25
C PRO A 143 21.09 14.27 -21.47
N TYR A 144 21.60 15.50 -21.46
CA TYR A 144 22.51 16.08 -22.40
C TYR A 144 23.89 16.24 -21.76
N GLN A 145 24.67 15.17 -21.73
CA GLN A 145 25.98 15.39 -22.33
C GLN A 145 25.68 15.76 -23.78
N PRO A 146 25.94 16.99 -24.27
CA PRO A 146 25.93 17.22 -25.70
C PRO A 146 26.85 16.15 -26.29
N ILE A 147 26.26 15.31 -27.15
CA ILE A 147 26.96 14.30 -27.93
C ILE A 147 28.26 14.97 -28.37
N LYS A 148 29.41 14.37 -28.04
CA LYS A 148 30.70 14.87 -28.54
C LYS A 148 30.49 15.15 -30.03
N PRO A 149 30.65 16.39 -30.52
CA PRO A 149 30.18 16.75 -31.85
C PRO A 149 30.81 15.83 -32.88
N ALA A 150 30.02 14.84 -33.31
CA ALA A 150 30.38 13.93 -34.36
C ALA A 150 30.28 14.75 -35.64
N LEU A 151 31.44 15.15 -36.16
CA LEU A 151 31.53 15.90 -37.39
C LEU A 151 31.41 14.94 -38.56
N VAL A 152 30.45 15.22 -39.43
CA VAL A 152 30.15 14.45 -40.63
C VAL A 152 30.65 15.23 -41.84
N SER A 153 31.47 14.56 -42.63
CA SER A 153 31.97 15.05 -43.91
C SER A 153 31.65 14.01 -44.98
N ILE A 154 30.61 14.27 -45.79
CA ILE A 154 30.08 13.33 -46.79
C ILE A 154 29.81 14.05 -48.11
N ASN A 155 29.96 13.33 -49.21
CA ASN A 155 29.71 13.85 -50.55
C ASN A 155 29.01 12.78 -51.38
N PHE A 156 27.74 13.03 -51.68
CA PHE A 156 26.88 12.13 -52.43
C PHE A 156 26.29 12.83 -53.65
N LYS A 157 26.18 12.08 -54.74
CA LYS A 157 25.51 12.51 -55.96
C LYS A 157 24.51 11.42 -56.35
N ASN A 158 23.23 11.79 -56.40
CA ASN A 158 22.13 10.90 -56.78
C ASN A 158 22.11 9.59 -55.98
N ALA A 159 22.30 9.69 -54.65
CA ALA A 159 22.34 8.53 -53.76
C ALA A 159 20.96 8.28 -53.14
N ASP A 160 20.62 7.02 -52.87
CA ASP A 160 19.40 6.67 -52.15
C ASP A 160 19.47 7.17 -50.70
N ILE A 161 18.40 7.80 -50.22
CA ILE A 161 18.36 8.40 -48.88
C ILE A 161 18.57 7.35 -47.78
N VAL A 162 18.08 6.13 -47.97
CA VAL A 162 18.23 5.02 -47.01
C VAL A 162 19.69 4.61 -46.90
N ASP A 163 20.38 4.54 -48.03
CA ASP A 163 21.80 4.19 -48.06
C ASP A 163 22.67 5.27 -47.40
N VAL A 164 22.34 6.54 -47.60
CA VAL A 164 23.00 7.66 -46.92
C VAL A 164 22.80 7.59 -45.40
N LEU A 165 21.57 7.35 -44.94
CA LEU A 165 21.25 7.23 -43.51
C LEU A 165 21.94 6.02 -42.89
N ARG A 166 21.97 4.88 -43.59
CA ARG A 166 22.66 3.66 -43.14
C ARG A 166 24.16 3.89 -43.01
N LEU A 167 24.78 4.62 -43.95
CA LEU A 167 26.20 4.93 -43.88
C LEU A 167 26.53 5.82 -42.67
N ILE A 168 25.75 6.88 -42.46
CA ILE A 168 25.93 7.82 -41.34
C ILE A 168 25.76 7.09 -40.00
N THR A 169 24.71 6.27 -39.86
CA THR A 169 24.44 5.53 -38.62
C THR A 169 25.50 4.47 -38.33
N THR A 170 25.92 3.71 -39.35
CA THR A 170 26.98 2.69 -39.21
C THR A 170 28.31 3.30 -38.83
N GLN A 171 28.69 4.45 -39.41
CA GLN A 171 29.95 5.14 -39.11
C GLN A 171 30.03 5.60 -37.65
N HIS A 172 28.88 5.90 -37.04
CA HIS A 172 28.78 6.40 -35.67
C HIS A 172 28.28 5.35 -34.68
N GLY A 173 28.17 4.08 -35.09
CA GLY A 173 27.77 2.98 -34.21
C GLY A 173 26.32 3.06 -33.73
N MET A 174 25.44 3.68 -34.50
CA MET A 174 24.02 3.86 -34.18
C MET A 174 23.15 2.83 -34.92
N ASN A 175 22.06 2.42 -34.28
CA ASN A 175 21.00 1.61 -34.86
C ASN A 175 20.03 2.51 -35.64
N LEU A 176 19.50 2.01 -36.76
CA LEU A 176 18.58 2.76 -37.63
C LEU A 176 17.26 2.02 -37.76
N VAL A 177 16.16 2.70 -37.43
CA VAL A 177 14.79 2.23 -37.61
C VAL A 177 14.08 3.17 -38.58
N LEU A 178 13.62 2.61 -39.70
CA LEU A 178 12.91 3.33 -40.76
C LEU A 178 11.42 3.06 -40.59
N GLY A 179 10.62 4.10 -40.40
CA GLY A 179 9.15 4.02 -40.47
C GLY A 179 8.67 4.23 -41.91
N ASP A 180 7.63 3.49 -42.32
CA ASP A 180 7.03 3.47 -43.67
C ASP A 180 8.02 3.39 -44.86
N GLU A 181 7.52 3.31 -46.08
CA GLU A 181 8.36 3.23 -47.29
C GLU A 181 9.05 4.59 -47.55
N ILE A 182 10.22 4.79 -46.94
CA ILE A 182 11.09 5.93 -47.22
C ILE A 182 11.67 5.77 -48.63
N THR A 183 11.31 6.68 -49.54
CA THR A 183 11.76 6.67 -50.93
C THR A 183 12.27 8.05 -51.31
N GLY A 184 13.44 8.12 -51.96
CA GLY A 184 13.99 9.40 -52.44
C GLY A 184 15.48 9.36 -52.72
N GLU A 185 15.90 10.18 -53.67
CA GLU A 185 17.31 10.40 -54.00
C GLU A 185 17.78 11.74 -53.46
N VAL A 186 19.01 11.76 -52.93
CA VAL A 186 19.63 12.96 -52.36
C VAL A 186 20.99 13.23 -53.01
N THR A 187 21.26 14.51 -53.28
CA THR A 187 22.57 15.01 -53.72
C THR A 187 23.02 16.07 -52.74
N LEU A 188 24.10 15.80 -52.00
CA LEU A 188 24.57 16.67 -50.92
C LEU A 188 26.07 16.59 -50.71
N LYS A 189 26.64 17.71 -50.29
CA LYS A 189 28.04 17.82 -49.88
C LYS A 189 28.10 18.53 -48.54
N LEU A 190 28.45 17.79 -47.50
CA LEU A 190 28.64 18.29 -46.14
C LEU A 190 30.13 18.20 -45.78
N LYS A 191 30.63 19.21 -45.11
CA LYS A 191 32.01 19.25 -44.60
C LYS A 191 31.98 19.79 -43.18
N ASP A 192 32.48 18.99 -42.24
CA ASP A 192 32.62 19.34 -40.83
C ASP A 192 31.30 19.84 -40.20
N VAL A 193 30.19 19.18 -40.55
CA VAL A 193 28.85 19.51 -40.05
C VAL A 193 28.49 18.59 -38.88
N SER A 194 27.83 19.10 -37.84
CA SER A 194 27.36 18.24 -36.76
C SER A 194 26.35 17.20 -37.26
N LEU A 195 26.42 15.98 -36.72
CA LEU A 195 25.52 14.88 -37.08
C LEU A 195 24.04 15.29 -37.06
N GLU A 196 23.59 15.94 -36.00
CA GLU A 196 22.21 16.43 -35.86
C GLU A 196 21.82 17.40 -36.98
N LYS A 197 22.71 18.35 -37.30
CA LYS A 197 22.47 19.31 -38.38
C LYS A 197 22.47 18.64 -39.74
N ALA A 198 23.34 17.65 -39.94
CA ALA A 198 23.38 16.85 -41.17
C ALA A 198 22.08 16.05 -41.35
N MET A 199 21.63 15.33 -40.32
CA MET A 199 20.39 14.53 -40.33
C MET A 199 19.16 15.39 -40.58
N ASN A 200 19.03 16.52 -39.86
CA ASN A 200 17.93 17.46 -40.06
C ASN A 200 17.95 18.04 -41.48
N THR A 201 19.12 18.37 -42.03
CA THR A 201 19.22 18.93 -43.39
C THR A 201 18.85 17.90 -44.47
N ILE A 202 19.27 16.65 -44.32
CA ILE A 202 18.97 15.57 -45.29
C ILE A 202 17.47 15.24 -45.28
N LEU A 203 16.89 15.07 -44.09
CA LEU A 203 15.53 14.56 -43.93
C LEU A 203 14.45 15.63 -44.14
N SER A 204 14.71 16.88 -43.73
CA SER A 204 13.75 17.98 -43.90
C SER A 204 13.48 18.32 -45.37
N VAL A 205 14.49 18.16 -46.24
CA VAL A 205 14.35 18.36 -47.70
C VAL A 205 13.44 17.31 -48.34
N SER A 206 13.47 16.08 -47.81
CA SER A 206 12.69 14.96 -48.33
C SER A 206 11.35 14.77 -47.59
N GLY A 207 10.95 15.70 -46.71
CA GLY A 207 9.65 15.64 -46.03
C GLY A 207 9.57 14.67 -44.85
N TYR A 208 10.72 14.28 -44.30
CA TYR A 208 10.81 13.38 -43.15
C TYR A 208 11.26 14.13 -41.89
N SER A 209 10.82 13.65 -40.73
CA SER A 209 11.29 14.02 -39.40
C SER A 209 12.04 12.85 -38.78
N TRP A 210 12.97 13.13 -37.86
CA TRP A 210 13.68 12.10 -37.11
C TRP A 210 13.78 12.47 -35.64
N PHE A 211 13.95 11.46 -34.81
CA PHE A 211 14.33 11.60 -33.41
C PHE A 211 15.29 10.47 -33.04
N MET A 212 16.06 10.68 -31.97
CA MET A 212 17.08 9.75 -31.49
C MET A 212 16.81 9.42 -30.03
N GLU A 213 16.87 8.14 -29.70
CA GLU A 213 16.76 7.62 -28.34
C GLU A 213 17.96 6.69 -28.11
N ASP A 214 18.82 7.04 -27.14
CA ASP A 214 20.12 6.41 -26.90
C ASP A 214 20.99 6.28 -28.18
N ASP A 215 21.13 5.07 -28.74
CA ASP A 215 21.86 4.78 -29.96
C ASP A 215 20.95 4.49 -31.16
N ILE A 216 19.63 4.63 -31.02
CA ILE A 216 18.63 4.31 -32.04
C ILE A 216 18.12 5.59 -32.70
N VAL A 217 18.22 5.64 -34.03
CA VAL A 217 17.68 6.72 -34.88
C VAL A 217 16.38 6.24 -35.52
N ILE A 218 15.28 6.98 -35.29
CA ILE A 218 13.96 6.69 -35.88
C ILE A 218 13.59 7.79 -36.87
N VAL A 219 13.19 7.40 -38.09
CA VAL A 219 12.77 8.32 -39.16
C VAL A 219 11.30 8.10 -39.52
N LYS A 220 10.52 9.19 -39.61
CA LYS A 220 9.06 9.19 -39.91
C LYS A 220 8.69 10.31 -40.89
N VAL A 221 7.54 10.20 -41.55
CA VAL A 221 6.99 11.28 -42.40
C VAL A 221 6.58 12.47 -41.54
N LYS A 222 6.91 13.68 -41.99
CA LYS A 222 6.54 14.92 -41.29
C LYS A 222 5.06 15.22 -41.49
N GLU A 223 4.24 15.06 -40.45
CA GLU A 223 2.83 15.45 -40.46
C GLU A 223 2.72 16.99 -40.58
N GLN A 224 2.08 17.47 -41.64
CA GLN A 224 1.81 18.89 -41.83
C GLN A 224 0.61 19.30 -40.98
N GLN A 225 0.85 19.84 -39.79
CA GLN A 225 -0.12 20.71 -39.12
C GLN A 225 0.40 22.14 -39.00
N LEU A 226 -0.50 23.06 -39.34
CA LEU A 226 -0.27 24.44 -39.72
C LEU A 226 0.35 25.26 -38.58
N GLN A 227 1.29 26.11 -38.97
CA GLN A 227 2.02 27.05 -38.11
C GLN A 227 1.09 28.08 -37.46
N MET A 228 0.98 28.04 -36.14
CA MET A 228 1.16 29.17 -35.22
C MET A 228 1.07 28.64 -33.79
N GLY A 229 2.22 28.34 -33.20
CA GLY A 229 2.37 27.87 -31.81
C GLY A 229 3.86 27.84 -31.50
N GLY A 230 4.23 28.03 -30.23
CA GLY A 230 5.63 28.00 -29.80
C GLY A 230 6.33 26.68 -30.16
N GLU A 231 7.65 26.66 -29.99
CA GLU A 231 8.42 25.41 -30.02
C GLU A 231 7.80 24.43 -29.01
N LEU A 232 7.38 23.26 -29.49
CA LEU A 232 6.82 22.21 -28.66
C LEU A 232 7.96 21.30 -28.22
N ASP A 233 8.11 21.15 -26.91
CA ASP A 233 9.04 20.21 -26.31
C ASP A 233 8.30 18.93 -25.94
N THR A 234 9.04 17.82 -25.87
CA THR A 234 8.47 16.52 -25.51
C THR A 234 9.29 15.90 -24.38
N HIS A 235 8.64 15.66 -23.24
CA HIS A 235 9.24 15.00 -22.08
C HIS A 235 8.52 13.69 -21.75
N ILE A 236 9.29 12.69 -21.33
CA ILE A 236 8.75 11.42 -20.83
C ILE A 236 8.84 11.42 -19.32
N PHE A 237 7.71 11.24 -18.66
CA PHE A 237 7.60 11.11 -17.21
C PHE A 237 7.39 9.65 -16.84
N ARG A 238 8.26 9.13 -15.98
CA ARG A 238 8.07 7.81 -15.37
C ARG A 238 7.31 7.92 -14.06
N LEU A 239 6.23 7.17 -13.95
CA LEU A 239 5.43 7.02 -12.74
C LEU A 239 5.96 5.84 -11.92
N SER A 240 5.90 5.99 -10.60
CA SER A 240 6.40 4.98 -9.65
C SER A 240 5.26 4.23 -8.95
N PHE A 241 4.10 4.85 -8.77
CA PHE A 241 2.98 4.32 -7.99
C PHE A 241 1.65 4.33 -8.72
N LEU A 242 1.41 5.32 -9.59
CA LEU A 242 0.18 5.43 -10.39
C LEU A 242 0.36 4.92 -11.82
N ASN A 243 -0.76 4.55 -12.42
CA ASN A 243 -0.85 4.31 -13.87
C ASN A 243 -1.10 5.62 -14.62
N ALA A 244 -0.59 5.73 -15.84
CA ALA A 244 -0.74 6.89 -16.71
C ALA A 244 -2.19 7.32 -16.89
N SER A 245 -3.09 6.34 -17.04
CA SER A 245 -4.53 6.55 -17.19
C SER A 245 -5.19 7.28 -16.02
N ALA A 246 -4.65 7.17 -14.81
CA ALA A 246 -5.14 7.89 -13.64
C ALA A 246 -4.68 9.36 -13.61
N VAL A 247 -3.56 9.66 -14.26
CA VAL A 247 -2.89 10.99 -14.22
C VAL A 247 -3.27 11.84 -15.43
N LEU A 248 -3.49 11.23 -16.61
CA LEU A 248 -3.85 11.93 -17.85
C LEU A 248 -5.00 12.94 -17.72
N PRO A 249 -6.13 12.62 -17.04
CA PRO A 249 -7.23 13.57 -16.90
C PRO A 249 -6.85 14.83 -16.11
N ALA A 250 -5.90 14.72 -15.18
CA ALA A 250 -5.46 15.85 -14.36
C ALA A 250 -4.46 16.75 -15.11
N ILE A 251 -3.54 16.17 -15.89
CA ILE A 251 -2.54 16.94 -16.64
C ILE A 251 -3.11 17.55 -17.93
N SER A 252 -4.09 16.90 -18.56
CA SER A 252 -4.73 17.40 -19.79
C SER A 252 -5.44 18.75 -19.60
N ALA A 253 -5.88 19.07 -18.38
CA ALA A 253 -6.48 20.36 -18.05
C ALA A 253 -5.49 21.54 -18.10
N VAL A 254 -4.19 21.24 -18.10
CA VAL A 254 -3.09 22.23 -18.11
C VAL A 254 -2.51 22.44 -19.51
N PHE A 255 -2.79 21.53 -20.45
CA PHE A 255 -2.16 21.56 -21.75
C PHE A 255 -2.49 22.82 -22.54
N SER A 256 -1.53 23.25 -23.37
CA SER A 256 -1.83 24.26 -24.38
C SER A 256 -2.78 23.69 -25.45
N ALA A 257 -3.28 24.55 -26.34
CA ALA A 257 -4.13 24.13 -27.45
C ALA A 257 -3.49 23.10 -28.40
N GLN A 258 -2.16 22.94 -28.34
CA GLN A 258 -1.37 22.01 -29.15
C GLN A 258 -0.74 20.89 -28.30
N GLY A 259 -1.00 20.88 -26.99
CA GLY A 259 -0.44 19.89 -26.09
C GLY A 259 -1.09 18.53 -26.25
N SER A 260 -0.28 17.48 -26.14
CA SER A 260 -0.73 16.09 -26.23
C SER A 260 0.00 15.24 -25.19
N ALA A 261 -0.66 14.18 -24.73
CA ALA A 261 -0.01 13.17 -23.92
C ALA A 261 -0.41 11.76 -24.36
N VAL A 262 0.58 10.87 -24.35
CA VAL A 262 0.45 9.48 -24.75
C VAL A 262 0.90 8.59 -23.60
N GLU A 263 0.08 7.61 -23.26
CA GLU A 263 0.45 6.56 -22.30
C GLU A 263 1.42 5.60 -22.98
N LEU A 264 2.53 5.32 -22.29
CA LEU A 264 3.52 4.34 -22.72
C LEU A 264 3.68 3.30 -21.60
N SER A 265 4.11 2.10 -21.99
CA SER A 265 4.42 1.02 -21.07
C SER A 265 5.88 0.64 -21.22
N SER A 266 6.62 0.63 -20.11
CA SER A 266 8.03 0.20 -20.10
C SER A 266 8.20 -1.29 -20.39
N THR A 267 7.17 -2.11 -20.14
CA THR A 267 7.17 -3.56 -20.34
C THR A 267 6.38 -4.01 -21.57
N GLY A 268 5.72 -3.08 -22.27
CA GLY A 268 4.87 -3.39 -23.43
C GLY A 268 3.57 -4.15 -23.10
N GLN A 269 3.29 -4.38 -21.82
CA GLN A 269 2.08 -5.06 -21.33
C GLN A 269 1.58 -4.38 -20.06
N ASP A 270 0.33 -3.88 -20.12
CA ASP A 270 -0.61 -3.44 -19.07
C ASP A 270 -0.14 -2.46 -17.97
N LEU A 271 1.15 -2.26 -17.81
CA LEU A 271 1.74 -1.29 -16.88
C LEU A 271 2.05 -0.03 -17.66
N ASN A 272 1.07 0.87 -17.74
CA ASN A 272 1.24 2.18 -18.34
C ASN A 272 1.98 3.09 -17.34
N ASP A 273 3.26 2.81 -17.10
CA ASP A 273 4.11 3.48 -16.11
C ASP A 273 4.85 4.69 -16.68
N LEU A 274 4.64 5.03 -17.95
CA LEU A 274 5.27 6.14 -18.64
C LEU A 274 4.20 7.06 -19.27
N ILE A 275 4.43 8.37 -19.20
CA ILE A 275 3.63 9.38 -19.90
C ILE A 275 4.56 10.20 -20.77
N MET A 276 4.38 10.15 -22.08
CA MET A 276 5.02 11.05 -23.01
C MET A 276 4.14 12.29 -23.17
N VAL A 277 4.63 13.46 -22.79
CA VAL A 277 3.91 14.72 -22.87
C VAL A 277 4.62 15.66 -23.84
N THR A 278 3.89 16.15 -24.82
CA THR A 278 4.34 17.16 -25.78
C THR A 278 3.58 18.44 -25.53
N ASP A 279 4.25 19.53 -25.16
CA ASP A 279 3.61 20.83 -24.93
C ASP A 279 4.64 21.98 -25.01
N ILE A 280 4.21 23.22 -24.77
CA ILE A 280 5.09 24.38 -24.68
C ILE A 280 6.00 24.32 -23.41
N PRO A 281 7.26 24.80 -23.49
CA PRO A 281 8.22 24.76 -22.39
C PRO A 281 7.69 25.29 -21.04
N SER A 282 6.86 26.33 -21.07
CA SER A 282 6.31 26.96 -19.87
C SER A 282 5.34 26.09 -19.07
N ASN A 283 4.73 25.07 -19.68
CA ASN A 283 3.75 24.20 -19.01
C ASN A 283 4.41 23.05 -18.26
N PHE A 284 5.63 22.66 -18.62
CA PHE A 284 6.30 21.49 -18.04
C PHE A 284 6.54 21.62 -16.54
N GLU A 285 6.85 22.82 -16.03
CA GLU A 285 7.01 23.05 -14.59
C GLU A 285 5.71 22.72 -13.82
N LEU A 286 4.55 23.11 -14.37
CA LEU A 286 3.26 22.83 -13.75
C LEU A 286 2.88 21.35 -13.88
N ILE A 287 3.10 20.76 -15.06
CA ILE A 287 2.82 19.35 -15.35
C ILE A 287 3.64 18.46 -14.41
N GLU A 288 4.94 18.71 -14.27
CA GLU A 288 5.82 17.95 -13.37
C GLU A 288 5.35 18.07 -11.92
N LYS A 289 4.97 19.28 -11.48
CA LYS A 289 4.45 19.50 -10.12
C LYS A 289 3.17 18.71 -9.85
N ILE A 290 2.26 18.63 -10.83
CA ILE A 290 1.02 17.85 -10.72
C ILE A 290 1.35 16.36 -10.65
N ILE A 291 2.19 15.85 -11.56
CA ILE A 291 2.61 14.45 -11.57
C ILE A 291 3.23 14.07 -10.22
N ARG A 292 4.16 14.86 -9.69
CA ARG A 292 4.78 14.61 -8.38
C ARG A 292 3.82 14.66 -7.20
N THR A 293 2.74 15.44 -7.32
CA THR A 293 1.73 15.56 -6.26
C THR A 293 0.78 14.35 -6.25
N LEU A 294 0.48 13.81 -7.44
CA LEU A 294 -0.42 12.68 -7.63
C LEU A 294 0.30 11.33 -7.43
N ASP A 295 1.49 11.17 -8.00
CA ASP A 295 2.28 9.93 -7.96
C ASP A 295 2.97 9.74 -6.60
N LYS A 296 2.17 9.40 -5.59
CA LYS A 296 2.60 9.10 -4.23
C LYS A 296 2.30 7.65 -3.88
N GLU A 297 3.03 7.14 -2.89
CA GLU A 297 2.80 5.80 -2.36
C GLU A 297 1.36 5.65 -1.86
N ASN A 298 0.67 4.63 -2.37
CA ASN A 298 -0.69 4.31 -1.96
C ASN A 298 -0.66 3.42 -0.72
N GLN A 299 -1.33 3.86 0.34
CA GLN A 299 -1.51 3.07 1.54
C GLN A 299 -2.39 1.85 1.27
N GLN A 300 -2.08 0.74 1.95
CA GLN A 300 -2.87 -0.49 1.91
C GLN A 300 -3.77 -0.59 3.13
N ILE A 301 -4.93 -1.19 2.94
CA ILE A 301 -5.96 -1.36 3.96
C ILE A 301 -6.38 -2.82 3.97
N ASN A 302 -6.26 -3.47 5.12
CA ASN A 302 -6.86 -4.77 5.38
C ASN A 302 -8.27 -4.56 5.93
N ILE A 303 -9.25 -5.27 5.39
CA ILE A 303 -10.63 -5.29 5.88
C ILE A 303 -10.93 -6.71 6.32
N SER A 304 -11.26 -6.87 7.60
CA SER A 304 -11.72 -8.12 8.19
C SER A 304 -13.20 -8.04 8.52
N VAL A 305 -13.97 -9.05 8.08
CA VAL A 305 -15.41 -9.15 8.33
C VAL A 305 -15.72 -10.43 9.08
N LYS A 306 -16.48 -10.37 10.18
CA LYS A 306 -16.93 -11.56 10.93
C LYS A 306 -18.44 -11.66 10.91
N PHE A 307 -18.94 -12.81 10.51
CA PHE A 307 -20.36 -13.14 10.53
C PHE A 307 -20.65 -14.04 11.73
N ILE A 308 -21.42 -13.55 12.70
CA ILE A 308 -21.77 -14.30 13.92
C ILE A 308 -23.29 -14.44 13.98
N GLU A 309 -23.76 -15.68 14.05
CA GLU A 309 -25.18 -15.99 14.26
C GLU A 309 -25.41 -16.31 15.74
N THR A 310 -26.47 -15.76 16.33
CA THR A 310 -26.89 -16.09 17.71
C THR A 310 -28.40 -16.23 17.77
N THR A 311 -28.90 -17.08 18.65
CA THR A 311 -30.35 -17.21 18.90
C THR A 311 -30.78 -16.19 19.97
N LEU A 312 -31.92 -15.54 19.74
CA LEU A 312 -32.54 -14.60 20.68
C LEU A 312 -33.27 -15.36 21.79
N LYS A 313 -33.08 -14.91 23.03
CA LYS A 313 -33.80 -15.46 24.19
C LYS A 313 -35.24 -14.97 24.20
N LYS A 314 -36.13 -15.67 24.93
CA LYS A 314 -37.59 -15.40 24.96
C LYS A 314 -37.97 -13.96 25.37
N ASP A 315 -37.07 -13.22 26.00
CA ASP A 315 -37.23 -11.83 26.44
C ASP A 315 -36.62 -10.78 25.47
N GLU A 316 -35.92 -11.21 24.41
CA GLU A 316 -35.26 -10.36 23.42
C GLU A 316 -36.12 -10.22 22.15
N THR A 317 -37.01 -9.23 22.09
CA THR A 317 -38.00 -9.09 21.00
C THR A 317 -37.59 -8.14 19.86
N LEU A 318 -36.54 -7.33 20.04
CA LEU A 318 -36.10 -6.29 19.09
C LEU A 318 -34.56 -6.20 18.98
N GLY A 319 -33.87 -7.34 19.11
CA GLY A 319 -32.41 -7.46 19.07
C GLY A 319 -31.80 -7.88 20.42
N ILE A 320 -30.50 -8.18 20.41
CA ILE A 320 -29.75 -8.64 21.59
C ILE A 320 -29.76 -7.60 22.72
N ASN A 321 -30.16 -8.04 23.91
CA ASN A 321 -30.02 -7.24 25.13
C ASN A 321 -28.69 -7.57 25.82
N TRP A 322 -27.66 -6.80 25.49
CA TRP A 322 -26.31 -6.99 26.03
C TRP A 322 -26.23 -6.89 27.55
N ALA A 323 -27.13 -6.13 28.21
CA ALA A 323 -27.16 -6.04 29.66
C ALA A 323 -27.63 -7.35 30.34
N VAL A 324 -28.41 -8.18 29.64
CA VAL A 324 -28.91 -9.48 30.15
C VAL A 324 -27.91 -10.60 29.91
N ARG A 325 -27.04 -10.47 28.90
CA ARG A 325 -26.02 -11.48 28.56
C ARG A 325 -24.70 -11.32 29.35
N VAL A 326 -24.52 -10.22 30.08
CA VAL A 326 -23.30 -9.94 30.87
C VAL A 326 -23.48 -10.41 32.32
N ASP A 327 -22.65 -11.36 32.74
CA ASP A 327 -22.51 -11.72 34.16
C ASP A 327 -21.75 -10.61 34.92
N THR A 328 -22.25 -10.25 36.10
CA THR A 328 -21.84 -9.10 36.91
C THR A 328 -20.35 -9.04 37.28
N SER A 329 -19.60 -10.14 37.12
CA SER A 329 -18.14 -10.18 37.36
C SER A 329 -17.28 -9.66 36.20
N LEU A 330 -17.84 -9.49 34.99
CA LEU A 330 -17.14 -9.02 33.78
C LEU A 330 -17.38 -7.53 33.48
N ALA A 331 -18.07 -6.82 34.36
CA ALA A 331 -18.65 -5.49 34.11
C ALA A 331 -17.66 -4.31 33.99
N LEU A 332 -16.35 -4.52 34.21
CA LEU A 332 -15.38 -3.42 34.31
C LEU A 332 -15.07 -2.70 32.98
N GLY A 333 -15.50 -3.24 31.82
CA GLY A 333 -15.33 -2.58 30.51
C GLY A 333 -16.63 -2.18 29.80
N LEU A 334 -17.75 -2.84 30.11
CA LEU A 334 -19.03 -2.65 29.41
C LEU A 334 -19.99 -1.70 30.15
N GLY A 335 -19.74 -1.40 31.43
CA GLY A 335 -20.62 -0.56 32.27
C GLY A 335 -20.80 0.89 31.80
N GLN A 336 -19.88 1.43 30.98
CA GLN A 336 -20.02 2.76 30.39
C GLN A 336 -20.96 2.80 29.17
N LEU A 337 -21.25 1.66 28.54
CA LEU A 337 -22.08 1.59 27.33
C LEU A 337 -23.58 1.47 27.66
N VAL A 338 -23.91 1.02 28.86
CA VAL A 338 -25.29 0.73 29.30
C VAL A 338 -26.00 1.94 29.92
N ASN A 339 -25.26 3.02 30.23
CA ASN A 339 -25.79 4.11 31.07
C ASN A 339 -26.41 5.31 30.34
N ASN A 340 -26.62 5.28 29.03
CA ASN A 340 -27.36 6.34 28.34
C ASN A 340 -28.24 5.81 27.20
N SER A 341 -29.55 5.96 27.37
CA SER A 341 -30.65 5.64 26.43
C SER A 341 -31.02 4.15 26.25
N GLY A 342 -32.02 3.72 27.04
CA GLY A 342 -32.90 2.56 26.81
C GLY A 342 -32.33 1.34 26.08
N ASN A 343 -31.60 0.47 26.80
CA ASN A 343 -31.34 -0.97 26.56
C ASN A 343 -31.20 -1.48 25.11
N LYS A 344 -30.79 -0.64 24.16
CA LYS A 344 -30.60 -1.02 22.76
C LYS A 344 -29.29 -0.43 22.29
N VAL A 345 -28.28 -1.28 22.10
CA VAL A 345 -27.03 -0.90 21.45
C VAL A 345 -27.31 -0.78 19.96
N SER A 346 -27.52 0.45 19.50
CA SER A 346 -27.67 0.76 18.08
C SER A 346 -26.35 1.28 17.52
N LEU A 347 -25.88 0.65 16.44
CA LEU A 347 -24.84 1.10 15.50
C LEU A 347 -23.71 1.95 16.13
N ALA A 348 -22.93 1.36 17.03
CA ALA A 348 -21.78 2.01 17.65
C ALA A 348 -20.47 1.47 17.07
N THR A 349 -19.52 2.38 16.79
CA THR A 349 -18.12 2.04 16.59
C THR A 349 -17.52 1.59 17.93
N LEU A 350 -16.84 0.45 17.94
CA LEU A 350 -16.33 -0.18 19.15
C LEU A 350 -14.80 -0.21 19.17
N ALA A 351 -14.24 0.14 20.32
CA ALA A 351 -12.83 -0.03 20.61
C ALA A 351 -12.45 -1.52 20.70
N PRO A 352 -11.19 -1.91 20.39
CA PRO A 352 -10.76 -3.32 20.38
C PRO A 352 -11.00 -4.10 21.69
N SER A 353 -10.81 -3.45 22.84
CA SER A 353 -11.06 -4.05 24.16
C SER A 353 -12.54 -4.38 24.38
N THR A 354 -13.43 -3.50 23.94
CA THR A 354 -14.88 -3.68 23.99
C THR A 354 -15.32 -4.85 23.11
N VAL A 355 -14.79 -4.93 21.89
CA VAL A 355 -15.08 -6.03 20.96
C VAL A 355 -14.63 -7.36 21.55
N SER A 356 -13.45 -7.42 22.15
CA SER A 356 -12.94 -8.64 22.77
C SER A 356 -13.82 -9.11 23.93
N ALA A 357 -14.26 -8.20 24.80
CA ALA A 357 -15.21 -8.51 25.88
C ALA A 357 -16.56 -8.99 25.33
N LEU A 358 -17.06 -8.36 24.27
CA LEU A 358 -18.31 -8.74 23.60
C LEU A 358 -18.23 -10.13 22.99
N LEU A 359 -17.15 -10.41 22.26
CA LEU A 359 -16.89 -11.72 21.65
C LEU A 359 -16.74 -12.80 22.73
N GLN A 360 -16.18 -12.49 23.89
CA GLN A 360 -16.08 -13.43 25.01
C GLN A 360 -17.45 -13.77 25.60
N VAL A 361 -18.33 -12.77 25.75
CA VAL A 361 -19.73 -12.99 26.18
C VAL A 361 -20.46 -13.85 25.15
N LEU A 362 -20.36 -13.50 23.86
CA LEU A 362 -20.94 -14.29 22.77
C LEU A 362 -20.40 -15.72 22.74
N ALA A 363 -19.09 -15.91 22.93
CA ALA A 363 -18.46 -17.23 22.93
C ALA A 363 -18.85 -18.08 24.16
N SER A 364 -19.30 -17.46 25.26
CA SER A 364 -19.82 -18.18 26.42
C SER A 364 -21.26 -18.66 26.25
N ASP A 365 -21.97 -18.12 25.26
CA ASP A 365 -23.35 -18.49 24.95
C ASP A 365 -23.38 -19.73 24.03
N ALA A 366 -24.00 -20.81 24.50
CA ALA A 366 -24.07 -22.08 23.78
C ALA A 366 -24.84 -21.98 22.44
N GLU A 367 -25.66 -20.94 22.27
CA GLU A 367 -26.47 -20.71 21.08
C GLU A 367 -25.82 -19.72 20.08
N THR A 368 -24.53 -19.38 20.27
CA THR A 368 -23.79 -18.51 19.35
C THR A 368 -22.79 -19.29 18.51
N ARG A 369 -22.72 -18.97 17.21
CA ARG A 369 -21.85 -19.64 16.25
C ARG A 369 -21.23 -18.65 15.26
N LEU A 370 -19.91 -18.75 15.08
CA LEU A 370 -19.21 -18.08 13.99
C LEU A 370 -19.59 -18.75 12.67
N LEU A 371 -20.12 -17.98 11.72
CA LEU A 371 -20.40 -18.46 10.36
C LEU A 371 -19.11 -18.48 9.56
N GLN A 372 -18.48 -17.31 9.42
CA GLN A 372 -17.37 -17.05 8.50
C GLN A 372 -16.57 -15.80 8.91
N GLU A 373 -15.29 -15.75 8.50
CA GLU A 373 -14.40 -14.61 8.68
C GLU A 373 -13.58 -14.32 7.39
N PRO A 374 -14.17 -13.74 6.32
CA PRO A 374 -13.40 -13.31 5.17
C PRO A 374 -12.53 -12.08 5.49
N GLN A 375 -11.33 -12.05 4.90
CA GLN A 375 -10.41 -10.92 4.98
C GLN A 375 -9.90 -10.57 3.59
N ILE A 376 -9.75 -9.28 3.32
CA ILE A 376 -9.26 -8.78 2.03
C ILE A 376 -8.37 -7.55 2.23
N THR A 377 -7.27 -7.46 1.48
CA THR A 377 -6.37 -6.31 1.49
C THR A 377 -6.45 -5.61 0.14
N THR A 378 -6.56 -4.28 0.14
CA THR A 378 -6.61 -3.46 -1.07
C THR A 378 -5.92 -2.11 -0.87
N PHE A 379 -5.62 -1.43 -1.97
CA PHE A 379 -5.12 -0.05 -1.92
C PHE A 379 -6.24 0.93 -1.57
N ASN A 380 -5.85 2.06 -0.98
CA ASN A 380 -6.75 3.19 -0.79
C ASN A 380 -7.43 3.60 -2.12
N ASN A 381 -8.75 3.78 -2.10
CA ASN A 381 -9.59 4.06 -3.27
C ASN A 381 -9.62 2.97 -4.35
N SER A 382 -9.21 1.73 -4.03
CA SER A 382 -9.25 0.61 -4.98
C SER A 382 -10.29 -0.44 -4.56
N PRO A 383 -11.24 -0.81 -5.43
CA PRO A 383 -12.23 -1.82 -5.11
C PRO A 383 -11.59 -3.21 -5.05
N ALA A 384 -12.04 -4.03 -4.12
CA ALA A 384 -11.59 -5.40 -4.02
C ALA A 384 -12.75 -6.33 -3.68
N THR A 385 -12.71 -7.54 -4.24
CA THR A 385 -13.75 -8.56 -4.07
C THR A 385 -13.13 -9.90 -3.69
N ILE A 386 -13.69 -10.56 -2.70
CA ILE A 386 -13.38 -11.94 -2.33
C ILE A 386 -14.65 -12.77 -2.35
N THR A 387 -14.61 -13.91 -3.04
CA THR A 387 -15.70 -14.90 -3.07
C THR A 387 -15.15 -16.24 -2.61
N VAL A 388 -15.73 -16.79 -1.56
CA VAL A 388 -15.38 -18.10 -1.00
C VAL A 388 -16.63 -18.95 -0.97
N GLY A 389 -16.60 -20.17 -1.49
CA GLY A 389 -17.80 -20.99 -1.48
C GLY A 389 -17.60 -22.39 -2.00
N THR A 390 -18.70 -23.14 -2.00
CA THR A 390 -18.76 -24.51 -2.50
C THR A 390 -19.89 -24.66 -3.51
N THR A 391 -19.64 -25.43 -4.55
CA THR A 391 -20.64 -25.79 -5.56
C THR A 391 -21.20 -27.17 -5.27
N ILE A 392 -22.52 -27.30 -5.20
CA ILE A 392 -23.23 -28.55 -4.98
C ILE A 392 -23.92 -28.93 -6.29
N PRO A 393 -23.57 -30.07 -6.91
CA PRO A 393 -24.27 -30.55 -8.09
C PRO A 393 -25.63 -31.13 -7.68
N VAL A 394 -26.72 -30.57 -8.23
CA VAL A 394 -28.10 -31.00 -7.97
C VAL A 394 -28.64 -31.75 -9.17
N LEU A 395 -29.21 -32.94 -8.95
CA LEU A 395 -29.87 -33.74 -9.98
C LEU A 395 -31.20 -33.08 -10.40
N VAL A 396 -31.30 -32.73 -11.69
CA VAL A 396 -32.51 -32.18 -12.30
C VAL A 396 -32.97 -33.04 -13.49
N PRO A 397 -34.26 -33.40 -13.57
CA PRO A 397 -34.79 -34.19 -14.69
C PRO A 397 -34.81 -33.33 -15.97
N GLN A 398 -34.40 -33.90 -17.10
CA GLN A 398 -34.54 -33.25 -18.40
C GLN A 398 -35.93 -33.50 -18.98
N ALA A 399 -36.53 -32.43 -19.53
CA ALA A 399 -37.91 -32.44 -20.04
C ALA A 399 -38.08 -33.15 -21.40
N GLU A 400 -36.99 -33.51 -22.08
CA GLU A 400 -37.05 -34.27 -23.33
C GLU A 400 -37.12 -35.76 -23.03
N GLY A 401 -38.34 -36.31 -23.13
CA GLY A 401 -38.62 -37.71 -22.87
C GLY A 401 -37.97 -38.63 -23.91
N SER A 402 -37.27 -39.66 -23.43
CA SER A 402 -36.85 -40.79 -24.25
C SER A 402 -38.08 -41.56 -24.75
N MET A 403 -38.07 -41.98 -26.01
CA MET A 403 -39.10 -42.84 -26.64
C MET A 403 -39.23 -44.22 -25.95
N PHE A 404 -38.35 -44.52 -24.98
CA PHE A 404 -38.27 -45.79 -24.24
C PHE A 404 -38.57 -45.66 -22.73
N GLY A 405 -39.11 -44.54 -22.25
CA GLY A 405 -39.62 -44.43 -20.88
C GLY A 405 -38.58 -44.23 -19.77
N SER A 406 -37.31 -43.95 -20.11
CA SER A 406 -36.33 -43.44 -19.15
C SER A 406 -36.36 -41.90 -19.15
N GLN A 407 -36.48 -41.29 -17.96
CA GLN A 407 -36.29 -39.85 -17.78
C GLN A 407 -34.79 -39.57 -17.59
N PRO A 408 -34.12 -38.88 -18.53
CA PRO A 408 -32.72 -38.52 -18.34
C PRO A 408 -32.58 -37.48 -17.22
N TYR A 409 -31.57 -37.63 -16.39
CA TYR A 409 -31.19 -36.66 -15.36
C TYR A 409 -29.91 -35.94 -15.78
N THR A 410 -29.81 -34.65 -15.48
CA THR A 410 -28.56 -33.87 -15.59
C THR A 410 -28.20 -33.27 -14.23
N TYR A 411 -26.97 -32.79 -14.09
CA TYR A 411 -26.51 -32.08 -12.91
C TYR A 411 -26.58 -30.57 -13.18
N GLN A 412 -27.14 -29.82 -12.22
CA GLN A 412 -27.12 -28.36 -12.18
C GLN A 412 -26.33 -27.90 -10.96
N ASP A 413 -25.36 -27.03 -11.18
CA ASP A 413 -24.52 -26.48 -10.12
C ASP A 413 -25.28 -25.45 -9.27
N GLN A 414 -25.35 -25.72 -7.97
CA GLN A 414 -25.86 -24.79 -6.96
C GLN A 414 -24.69 -24.26 -6.13
N ASN A 415 -24.36 -22.98 -6.31
CA ASN A 415 -23.31 -22.33 -5.52
C ASN A 415 -23.83 -21.88 -4.16
N VAL A 416 -22.99 -22.03 -3.14
CA VAL A 416 -23.18 -21.51 -1.78
C VAL A 416 -21.93 -20.72 -1.44
N ASN A 417 -22.03 -19.41 -1.59
CA ASN A 417 -20.89 -18.48 -1.52
C ASN A 417 -21.01 -17.47 -0.38
N VAL A 418 -19.86 -17.06 0.11
CA VAL A 418 -19.60 -15.87 0.90
C VAL A 418 -18.96 -14.88 -0.04
N ASN A 419 -19.57 -13.71 -0.23
CA ASN A 419 -19.04 -12.65 -1.06
C ASN A 419 -18.79 -11.42 -0.19
N LEU A 420 -17.63 -10.80 -0.35
CA LEU A 420 -17.32 -9.50 0.22
C LEU A 420 -16.71 -8.64 -0.88
N GLN A 421 -17.41 -7.58 -1.24
CA GLN A 421 -16.92 -6.51 -2.10
C GLN A 421 -16.81 -5.23 -1.27
N VAL A 422 -15.66 -4.57 -1.36
CA VAL A 422 -15.37 -3.38 -0.59
C VAL A 422 -14.63 -2.34 -1.43
N LEU A 423 -14.99 -1.07 -1.25
CA LEU A 423 -14.25 0.09 -1.73
C LEU A 423 -13.91 0.99 -0.55
N PRO A 424 -12.67 0.97 -0.05
CA PRO A 424 -12.26 1.78 1.09
C PRO A 424 -11.65 3.12 0.66
N ARG A 425 -11.75 4.11 1.54
CA ARG A 425 -11.14 5.44 1.42
C ARG A 425 -10.64 5.92 2.77
N ILE A 426 -9.34 6.19 2.86
CA ILE A 426 -8.70 6.83 4.02
C ILE A 426 -8.97 8.33 3.96
N ASN A 427 -9.45 8.87 5.07
CA ASN A 427 -9.68 10.29 5.29
C ASN A 427 -8.70 10.81 6.35
N GLU A 428 -8.80 12.10 6.67
CA GLU A 428 -8.07 12.70 7.79
C GLU A 428 -8.40 12.01 9.12
N ASN A 429 -7.48 12.09 10.08
CA ASN A 429 -7.62 11.52 11.43
C ASN A 429 -7.82 10.00 11.47
N ASP A 430 -7.22 9.26 10.52
CA ASP A 430 -7.28 7.79 10.42
C ASP A 430 -8.71 7.22 10.32
N LEU A 431 -9.66 8.00 9.78
CA LEU A 431 -11.01 7.55 9.50
C LEU A 431 -11.09 6.90 8.12
N ILE A 432 -11.71 5.72 8.03
CA ILE A 432 -11.82 4.92 6.83
C ILE A 432 -13.29 4.83 6.44
N THR A 433 -13.66 5.46 5.33
CA THR A 433 -14.98 5.30 4.70
C THR A 433 -14.96 4.08 3.82
N MET A 434 -15.97 3.22 3.90
CA MET A 434 -16.05 2.01 3.08
C MET A 434 -17.45 1.86 2.50
N SER A 435 -17.51 1.57 1.21
CA SER A 435 -18.70 0.98 0.59
C SER A 435 -18.56 -0.53 0.67
N ILE A 436 -19.49 -1.21 1.35
CA ILE A 436 -19.40 -2.64 1.64
C ILE A 436 -20.65 -3.34 1.13
N GLN A 437 -20.42 -4.34 0.29
CA GLN A 437 -21.41 -5.30 -0.14
C GLN A 437 -20.96 -6.68 0.33
N ALA A 438 -21.65 -7.19 1.34
CA ALA A 438 -21.33 -8.45 1.98
C ALA A 438 -22.52 -9.40 1.86
N SER A 439 -22.29 -10.64 1.44
CA SER A 439 -23.29 -11.70 1.45
C SER A 439 -22.72 -13.02 1.96
N VAL A 440 -23.55 -13.76 2.69
CA VAL A 440 -23.22 -15.08 3.21
C VAL A 440 -24.38 -16.03 2.91
N GLN A 441 -24.05 -17.13 2.24
CA GLN A 441 -24.99 -18.21 1.96
C GLN A 441 -24.66 -19.44 2.81
N ALA A 442 -25.70 -20.17 3.22
CA ALA A 442 -25.54 -21.40 4.00
C ALA A 442 -26.64 -22.40 3.68
N ILE A 443 -26.30 -23.69 3.65
CA ILE A 443 -27.27 -24.78 3.52
C ILE A 443 -27.99 -24.95 4.86
N THR A 444 -29.31 -24.88 4.83
CA THR A 444 -30.16 -24.98 6.04
C THR A 444 -30.92 -26.30 6.13
N GLY A 445 -30.96 -27.08 5.05
CA GLY A 445 -31.60 -28.37 5.01
C GLY A 445 -31.63 -28.96 3.62
N TYR A 446 -32.34 -30.07 3.47
CA TYR A 446 -32.58 -30.74 2.20
C TYR A 446 -34.05 -31.09 2.05
N VAL A 447 -34.60 -30.96 0.84
CA VAL A 447 -36.02 -31.23 0.55
C VAL A 447 -36.18 -32.28 -0.55
N GLY A 448 -37.23 -33.08 -0.43
CA GLY A 448 -37.60 -34.11 -1.39
C GLY A 448 -36.76 -35.39 -1.31
N VAL A 449 -37.16 -36.41 -2.08
CA VAL A 449 -36.48 -37.71 -2.14
C VAL A 449 -35.05 -37.61 -2.68
N GLU A 450 -34.82 -36.65 -3.57
CA GLU A 450 -33.51 -36.35 -4.19
C GLU A 450 -32.60 -35.49 -3.31
N ARG A 451 -33.00 -35.18 -2.06
CA ARG A 451 -32.25 -34.36 -1.11
C ARG A 451 -31.69 -33.06 -1.74
N ARG A 452 -32.58 -32.21 -2.26
CA ARG A 452 -32.18 -30.91 -2.84
C ARG A 452 -31.85 -29.91 -1.74
N PRO A 453 -30.70 -29.21 -1.79
CA PRO A 453 -30.30 -28.28 -0.73
C PRO A 453 -31.24 -27.06 -0.65
N ILE A 454 -31.60 -26.66 0.57
CA ILE A 454 -32.24 -25.38 0.86
C ILE A 454 -31.14 -24.40 1.23
N VAL A 455 -30.92 -23.38 0.40
CA VAL A 455 -29.87 -22.38 0.60
C VAL A 455 -30.49 -21.12 1.20
N SER A 456 -30.05 -20.75 2.41
CA SER A 456 -30.28 -19.44 2.99
C SER A 456 -29.25 -18.44 2.44
N SER A 457 -29.67 -17.20 2.20
CA SER A 457 -28.80 -16.11 1.78
C SER A 457 -29.06 -14.90 2.64
N ARG A 458 -28.00 -14.30 3.17
CA ARG A 458 -28.04 -13.04 3.94
C ARG A 458 -27.12 -12.05 3.25
N SER A 459 -27.56 -10.81 3.08
CA SER A 459 -26.78 -9.79 2.38
C SER A 459 -26.95 -8.41 3.02
N THR A 460 -25.95 -7.56 2.85
CA THR A 460 -25.92 -6.19 3.34
C THR A 460 -25.19 -5.32 2.31
N ASP A 461 -25.77 -4.16 2.00
CA ASP A 461 -25.17 -3.11 1.18
C ASP A 461 -25.23 -1.81 1.99
N THR A 462 -24.06 -1.25 2.29
CA THR A 462 -23.96 -0.13 3.23
C THR A 462 -22.71 0.70 2.99
N ASN A 463 -22.80 2.00 3.32
CA ASN A 463 -21.67 2.92 3.33
C ASN A 463 -21.42 3.35 4.77
N VAL A 464 -20.24 3.05 5.26
CA VAL A 464 -19.89 3.21 6.68
C VAL A 464 -18.56 3.94 6.83
N MET A 465 -18.35 4.54 8.00
CA MET A 465 -17.09 5.18 8.36
C MET A 465 -16.63 4.64 9.72
N VAL A 466 -15.39 4.17 9.77
CA VAL A 466 -14.81 3.52 10.95
C VAL A 466 -13.38 4.01 11.13
N ARG A 467 -12.93 4.22 12.37
CA ARG A 467 -11.53 4.58 12.64
C ARG A 467 -10.63 3.36 12.40
N ASN A 468 -9.38 3.61 12.02
CA ASN A 468 -8.36 2.58 11.88
C ASN A 468 -8.26 1.69 13.13
N GLY A 469 -8.42 0.38 12.95
CA GLY A 469 -8.35 -0.63 14.01
C GLY A 469 -9.61 -0.75 14.88
N GLU A 470 -10.61 0.12 14.73
CA GLU A 470 -11.90 -0.02 15.41
C GLU A 470 -12.84 -0.94 14.64
N THR A 471 -13.80 -1.54 15.35
CA THR A 471 -14.78 -2.43 14.73
C THR A 471 -16.14 -1.75 14.68
N LEU A 472 -16.76 -1.77 13.52
CA LEU A 472 -18.17 -1.44 13.37
C LEU A 472 -19.02 -2.71 13.41
N ILE A 473 -20.08 -2.68 14.21
CA ILE A 473 -21.12 -3.70 14.15
C ILE A 473 -22.23 -3.19 13.22
N ILE A 474 -22.51 -3.97 12.18
CA ILE A 474 -23.70 -3.81 11.34
C ILE A 474 -24.69 -4.88 11.79
N GLY A 475 -25.61 -4.49 12.68
CA GLY A 475 -26.74 -5.33 13.12
C GLY A 475 -27.80 -5.43 12.01
N GLY A 476 -28.76 -6.35 12.00
CA GLY A 476 -29.16 -7.42 12.91
C GLY A 476 -30.35 -8.09 12.22
N LEU A 477 -30.08 -9.00 11.28
CA LEU A 477 -31.13 -9.63 10.46
C LEU A 477 -31.79 -10.73 11.29
N ILE A 478 -33.00 -10.47 11.80
CA ILE A 478 -33.78 -11.43 12.59
C ILE A 478 -34.53 -12.36 11.63
N PHE A 479 -34.32 -13.66 11.82
CA PHE A 479 -35.05 -14.71 11.12
C PHE A 479 -35.91 -15.49 12.13
N ASP A 480 -37.22 -15.50 11.90
CA ASP A 480 -38.18 -16.28 12.69
C ASP A 480 -38.35 -17.68 12.08
N GLN A 481 -38.05 -18.71 12.87
CA GLN A 481 -38.39 -20.09 12.57
C GLN A 481 -39.48 -20.57 13.53
N ASP A 482 -40.68 -20.82 12.98
CA ASP A 482 -41.83 -21.37 13.70
C ASP A 482 -42.02 -22.84 13.29
N ASP A 483 -41.65 -23.76 14.19
CA ASP A 483 -41.88 -25.19 14.03
C ASP A 483 -43.09 -25.63 14.87
N SER A 484 -44.14 -26.11 14.21
CA SER A 484 -45.30 -26.70 14.88
C SER A 484 -45.37 -28.20 14.60
N THR A 485 -45.16 -29.00 15.64
CA THR A 485 -45.31 -30.45 15.61
C THR A 485 -46.60 -30.82 16.35
N ILE A 486 -47.49 -31.57 15.69
CA ILE A 486 -48.70 -32.11 16.31
C ILE A 486 -48.60 -33.61 16.28
N ASP A 487 -48.24 -34.20 17.41
CA ASP A 487 -48.23 -35.65 17.59
C ASP A 487 -49.62 -36.07 18.06
N LYS A 488 -50.33 -36.86 17.25
CA LYS A 488 -51.67 -37.36 17.60
C LYS A 488 -51.76 -38.88 17.45
N LEU A 489 -52.51 -39.53 18.34
CA LEU A 489 -52.88 -40.93 18.13
C LEU A 489 -53.86 -41.05 16.96
N PRO A 490 -53.65 -42.00 16.02
CA PRO A 490 -54.61 -42.31 14.97
C PRO A 490 -56.01 -42.59 15.54
N TYR A 491 -57.06 -42.09 14.88
CA TYR A 491 -58.49 -42.18 15.25
C TYR A 491 -58.91 -41.43 16.53
N LEU A 492 -58.12 -41.47 17.60
CA LEU A 492 -58.47 -40.87 18.90
C LEU A 492 -58.17 -39.36 18.97
N GLY A 493 -57.17 -38.88 18.23
CA GLY A 493 -56.79 -37.47 18.19
C GLY A 493 -57.80 -36.54 17.48
N ASP A 494 -58.67 -37.10 16.64
CA ASP A 494 -59.64 -36.35 15.83
C ASP A 494 -61.08 -36.39 16.40
N LEU A 495 -61.29 -37.00 17.58
CA LEU A 495 -62.61 -37.08 18.21
C LEU A 495 -63.11 -35.70 18.70
N PRO A 496 -64.38 -35.34 18.43
CA PRO A 496 -64.99 -34.16 19.02
C PRO A 496 -65.02 -34.31 20.55
N PHE A 497 -64.82 -33.20 21.27
CA PHE A 497 -64.76 -33.09 22.74
C PHE A 497 -63.57 -33.79 23.44
N PHE A 498 -63.06 -34.93 22.96
CA PHE A 498 -62.02 -35.72 23.65
C PHE A 498 -60.66 -35.78 22.95
N GLY A 499 -60.55 -35.36 21.67
CA GLY A 499 -59.31 -35.45 20.90
C GLY A 499 -58.13 -34.67 21.49
N ARG A 500 -58.37 -33.69 22.38
CA ARG A 500 -57.32 -32.91 23.03
C ARG A 500 -56.47 -33.71 24.04
N PHE A 501 -56.98 -34.82 24.58
CA PHE A 501 -56.24 -35.69 25.49
C PHE A 501 -55.33 -36.69 24.76
N PHE A 502 -55.49 -36.84 23.45
CA PHE A 502 -54.77 -37.79 22.60
C PHE A 502 -53.90 -37.09 21.54
N LYS A 503 -53.65 -35.78 21.73
CA LYS A 503 -52.74 -34.97 20.93
C LYS A 503 -51.76 -34.23 21.83
N SER A 504 -50.51 -34.12 21.39
CA SER A 504 -49.47 -33.30 21.97
C SER A 504 -49.09 -32.23 20.95
N ASP A 505 -49.31 -30.97 21.32
CA ASP A 505 -48.95 -29.82 20.49
C ASP A 505 -47.54 -29.34 20.94
N GLY A 506 -46.52 -29.64 20.15
CA GLY A 506 -45.18 -29.07 20.29
C GLY A 506 -45.06 -27.82 19.44
N LYS A 507 -44.94 -26.64 20.06
CA LYS A 507 -44.62 -25.39 19.36
C LYS A 507 -43.21 -24.97 19.76
N SER A 508 -42.31 -24.90 18.80
CA SER A 508 -40.97 -24.34 18.95
C SER A 508 -40.88 -23.09 18.10
N LYS A 509 -40.56 -21.96 18.73
CA LYS A 509 -40.25 -20.70 18.04
C LYS A 509 -38.79 -20.37 18.34
N SER A 510 -37.96 -20.29 17.30
CA SER A 510 -36.57 -19.87 17.38
C SER A 510 -36.37 -18.62 16.56
N GLN A 511 -35.67 -17.64 17.10
CA GLN A 511 -35.33 -16.41 16.38
C GLN A 511 -33.81 -16.30 16.30
N ASN A 512 -33.24 -16.34 15.09
CA ASN A 512 -31.80 -16.23 14.89
C ASN A 512 -31.46 -14.83 14.41
N GLU A 513 -30.45 -14.20 14.99
CA GLU A 513 -29.92 -12.90 14.60
C GLU A 513 -28.51 -13.04 14.01
N LEU A 514 -28.28 -12.44 12.84
CA LEU A 514 -26.95 -12.30 12.25
C LEU A 514 -26.32 -10.95 12.62
N LEU A 515 -25.16 -11.01 13.26
CA LEU A 515 -24.26 -9.88 13.51
C LEU A 515 -23.12 -9.87 12.51
N ILE A 516 -22.84 -8.71 11.92
CA ILE A 516 -21.71 -8.50 11.01
C ILE A 516 -20.75 -7.51 11.65
N PHE A 517 -19.52 -7.94 11.90
CA PHE A 517 -18.45 -7.09 12.45
C PHE A 517 -17.48 -6.74 11.34
N ILE A 518 -17.16 -5.47 11.15
CA ILE A 518 -16.20 -5.00 10.14
C ILE A 518 -15.09 -4.22 10.83
N THR A 519 -13.85 -4.63 10.61
CA THR A 519 -12.65 -3.99 11.19
C THR A 519 -11.67 -3.64 10.06
N PRO A 520 -11.53 -2.36 9.69
CA PRO A 520 -10.50 -1.92 8.76
C PRO A 520 -9.20 -1.59 9.50
N THR A 521 -8.07 -1.99 8.94
CA THR A 521 -6.72 -1.72 9.48
C THR A 521 -5.81 -1.21 8.37
N ILE A 522 -5.22 -0.03 8.54
CA ILE A 522 -4.20 0.53 7.64
C ILE A 522 -2.91 -0.25 7.87
N ILE A 523 -2.32 -0.77 6.79
CA ILE A 523 -1.02 -1.43 6.81
C ILE A 523 0.04 -0.36 6.58
N SER A 524 0.84 -0.06 7.61
CA SER A 524 2.01 0.82 7.49
C SER A 524 3.18 0.06 6.88
N SER A 525 3.80 0.60 5.83
CA SER A 525 5.03 0.09 5.19
C SER A 525 6.29 0.40 5.98
#